data_AF-A0A3C1BJN0-F1
#
_entry.id   AF-A0A3C1BJN0-F1
#
_cell.length_a   1.000
_cell.length_b   1.000
_cell.length_c   1.000
_cell.angle_alpha   90.00
_cell.angle_beta   90.00
_cell.angle_gamma   90.00
#
_symmetry.space_group_name_H-M   'P 1'
#
loop_
_entity.id
_entity.type
_entity.pdbx_description
1 polymer ?
#
loop_
_entity_poly.entity_id
_entity_poly.type
_entity_poly.pdbx_seq_one_letter_code
_entity_poly.pdbx_strand_id
1 'polypeptide(L)'
;MKPDLLLIAGLLIFSTFSASGHAPVAVKKSHLPIDSLTKKELISALNGFLIQKEKPIDQNQYVLKEDRLEMSALVDEMKGMDKNKKLKDDNFYRANLTNIVDLNDNTFLVQVSYLGISEKLPVLRASFKLLAKKADTQFYFFSPLKQNTRTWKTKKLSNITFHFKDILDEANARLFLKTVNSYDKRLSTPATLLSDFYFCDNFPEVLQVLGVEYKSGLQGR
;
A
#
# COMPACT_ATOMS: atom_id res chain seq x y z
N MET A 1 -31.86 6.57 66.12
CA MET A 1 -31.68 7.05 64.73
C MET A 1 -30.63 6.17 64.06
N LYS A 2 -31.03 5.35 63.09
CA LYS A 2 -30.13 4.54 62.25
C LYS A 2 -30.05 5.22 60.89
N PRO A 3 -28.88 5.34 60.24
CA PRO A 3 -28.82 5.84 58.88
C PRO A 3 -29.04 4.71 57.87
N ASP A 4 -29.67 5.09 56.77
CA ASP A 4 -30.18 4.27 55.70
C ASP A 4 -29.09 3.59 54.85
N LEU A 5 -29.41 2.37 54.43
CA LEU A 5 -28.63 1.52 53.54
C LEU A 5 -28.93 1.93 52.08
N LEU A 6 -28.08 2.76 51.47
CA LEU A 6 -28.17 3.08 50.04
C LEU A 6 -27.52 1.97 49.20
N LEU A 7 -28.37 1.19 48.54
CA LEU A 7 -28.01 0.14 47.59
C LEU A 7 -27.65 0.79 46.24
N ILE A 8 -26.36 0.90 45.91
CA ILE A 8 -25.90 1.33 44.59
C ILE A 8 -25.75 0.08 43.72
N ALA A 9 -26.74 -0.17 42.85
CA ALA A 9 -26.65 -1.16 41.79
C ALA A 9 -25.85 -0.58 40.61
N GLY A 10 -24.59 -1.03 40.46
CA GLY A 10 -23.76 -0.69 39.32
C GLY A 10 -24.15 -1.49 38.07
N LEU A 11 -24.69 -0.82 37.06
CA LEU A 11 -25.01 -1.38 35.75
C LEU A 11 -23.73 -1.45 34.89
N LEU A 12 -23.10 -2.62 34.79
CA LEU A 12 -21.99 -2.88 33.86
C LEU A 12 -22.53 -3.09 32.45
N ILE A 13 -22.46 -2.06 31.62
CA ILE A 13 -22.72 -2.15 30.18
C ILE A 13 -21.48 -2.80 29.54
N PHE A 14 -21.53 -4.11 29.31
CA PHE A 14 -20.58 -4.80 28.44
C PHE A 14 -20.83 -4.37 26.99
N SER A 15 -20.07 -3.40 26.50
CA SER A 15 -19.99 -3.13 25.06
C SER A 15 -19.23 -4.28 24.40
N THR A 16 -19.95 -5.16 23.71
CA THR A 16 -19.35 -6.13 22.81
C THR A 16 -18.74 -5.39 21.63
N PHE A 17 -17.45 -5.09 21.70
CA PHE A 17 -16.66 -4.72 20.53
C PHE A 17 -16.70 -5.89 19.55
N SER A 18 -17.54 -5.79 18.53
CA SER A 18 -17.41 -6.63 17.35
C SER A 18 -16.13 -6.19 16.63
N ALA A 19 -15.03 -6.88 16.89
CA ALA A 19 -13.82 -6.71 16.13
C ALA A 19 -14.12 -7.12 14.68
N SER A 20 -14.21 -6.14 13.78
CA SER A 20 -14.20 -6.37 12.34
C SER A 20 -12.84 -6.96 11.96
N GLY A 21 -12.70 -8.27 12.13
CA GLY A 21 -11.45 -8.99 11.90
C GLY A 21 -11.13 -9.01 10.42
N HIS A 22 -10.01 -8.41 10.03
CA HIS A 22 -9.41 -8.66 8.72
C HIS A 22 -9.08 -10.15 8.63
N ALA A 23 -9.61 -10.83 7.60
CA ALA A 23 -9.25 -12.22 7.34
C ALA A 23 -7.75 -12.31 7.01
N PRO A 24 -7.02 -13.32 7.53
CA PRO A 24 -5.63 -13.53 7.17
C PRO A 24 -5.52 -13.75 5.65
N VAL A 25 -4.38 -13.37 5.09
CA VAL A 25 -4.06 -13.61 3.68
C VAL A 25 -4.19 -15.09 3.38
N ALA A 26 -5.01 -15.38 2.38
CA ALA A 26 -5.14 -16.73 1.89
C ALA A 26 -3.87 -17.09 1.09
N VAL A 27 -3.20 -18.16 1.49
CA VAL A 27 -2.03 -18.68 0.79
C VAL A 27 -2.49 -19.85 -0.06
N LYS A 28 -2.43 -19.71 -1.39
CA LYS A 28 -2.68 -20.85 -2.26
C LYS A 28 -1.56 -21.88 -2.03
N LYS A 29 -1.87 -23.17 -1.98
CA LYS A 29 -0.90 -24.28 -1.76
C LYS A 29 0.07 -24.48 -2.94
N SER A 30 0.47 -23.43 -3.65
CA SER A 30 1.57 -23.48 -4.61
C SER A 30 2.89 -23.57 -3.84
N HIS A 31 3.80 -24.40 -4.35
CA HIS A 31 5.16 -24.54 -3.84
C HIS A 31 5.89 -23.20 -4.00
N LEU A 32 5.87 -22.39 -2.94
CA LEU A 32 6.66 -21.16 -2.88
C LEU A 32 8.13 -21.57 -2.67
N PRO A 33 9.08 -21.08 -3.48
CA PRO A 33 10.47 -21.52 -3.48
C PRO A 33 11.29 -20.88 -2.35
N ILE A 34 10.76 -20.88 -1.12
CA ILE A 34 11.43 -20.35 0.07
C ILE A 34 11.28 -21.32 1.24
N ASP A 35 12.22 -21.31 2.17
CA ASP A 35 12.16 -22.19 3.33
C ASP A 35 10.94 -21.90 4.22
N SER A 36 10.49 -22.93 4.94
CA SER A 36 9.25 -22.88 5.71
C SER A 36 9.25 -21.84 6.84
N LEU A 37 10.41 -21.54 7.43
CA LEU A 37 10.51 -20.57 8.52
C LEU A 37 10.40 -19.14 7.96
N THR A 38 11.23 -18.80 6.99
CA THR A 38 11.19 -17.51 6.28
C THR A 38 9.81 -17.24 5.70
N LYS A 39 9.16 -18.27 5.13
CA LYS A 39 7.80 -18.19 4.64
C LYS A 39 6.81 -17.80 5.74
N LYS A 40 6.88 -18.45 6.90
CA LYS A 40 5.98 -18.17 8.02
C LYS A 40 6.16 -16.74 8.55
N GLU A 41 7.40 -16.30 8.69
CA GLU A 41 7.75 -14.95 9.14
C GLU A 41 7.24 -13.88 8.15
N LEU A 42 7.49 -14.07 6.86
CA LEU A 42 7.03 -13.15 5.80
C LEU A 42 5.51 -13.09 5.74
N ILE A 43 4.80 -14.22 5.78
CA ILE A 43 3.33 -14.24 5.79
C ILE A 43 2.79 -13.53 7.03
N SER A 44 3.40 -13.75 8.19
CA SER A 44 3.00 -13.07 9.44
C SER A 44 3.15 -11.56 9.31
N ALA A 45 4.29 -11.10 8.80
CA ALA A 45 4.53 -9.68 8.55
C ALA A 45 3.57 -9.11 7.50
N LEU A 46 3.29 -9.84 6.42
CA LEU A 46 2.38 -9.42 5.36
C LEU A 46 0.96 -9.24 5.89
N ASN A 47 0.48 -10.17 6.72
CA ASN A 47 -0.81 -10.03 7.40
C ASN A 47 -0.85 -8.76 8.25
N GLY A 48 0.20 -8.52 9.04
CA GLY A 48 0.30 -7.32 9.85
C GLY A 48 0.31 -6.03 9.01
N PHE A 49 1.07 -6.01 7.92
CA PHE A 49 1.10 -4.91 6.96
C PHE A 49 -0.29 -4.63 6.39
N LEU A 50 -1.00 -5.66 5.92
CA LEU A 50 -2.31 -5.52 5.29
C LEU A 50 -3.41 -5.10 6.26
N ILE A 51 -3.32 -5.48 7.54
CA ILE A 51 -4.21 -4.97 8.60
C ILE A 51 -3.99 -3.47 8.82
N GLN A 52 -2.73 -3.02 8.75
CA GLN A 52 -2.38 -1.63 9.02
C GLN A 52 -2.49 -0.72 7.79
N LYS A 53 -2.68 -1.25 6.57
CA LYS A 53 -2.74 -0.48 5.31
C LYS A 53 -3.83 0.59 5.27
N GLU A 54 -4.93 0.40 6.02
CA GLU A 54 -6.04 1.36 6.09
C GLU A 54 -5.71 2.59 6.96
N LYS A 55 -4.67 2.50 7.79
CA LYS A 55 -4.21 3.59 8.65
C LYS A 55 -3.25 4.52 7.88
N PRO A 56 -2.96 5.72 8.40
CA PRO A 56 -1.84 6.54 7.91
C PRO A 56 -0.53 5.74 7.83
N ILE A 57 0.25 5.95 6.77
CA ILE A 57 1.44 5.13 6.46
C ILE A 57 2.51 5.19 7.56
N ASP A 58 2.58 6.29 8.29
CA ASP A 58 3.52 6.53 9.37
C ASP A 58 3.24 5.67 10.62
N GLN A 59 2.02 5.14 10.72
CA GLN A 59 1.60 4.19 11.75
C GLN A 59 1.81 2.72 11.34
N ASN A 60 2.17 2.45 10.08
CA ASN A 60 2.42 1.09 9.61
C ASN A 60 3.83 0.66 10.00
N GLN A 61 3.94 -0.20 11.02
CA GLN A 61 5.23 -0.65 11.55
C GLN A 61 6.02 -1.56 10.60
N TYR A 62 5.36 -2.03 9.54
CA TYR A 62 5.96 -2.89 8.51
C TYR A 62 6.51 -2.08 7.33
N VAL A 63 6.60 -0.76 7.45
CA VAL A 63 7.16 0.14 6.42
C VAL A 63 8.23 1.02 7.06
N LEU A 64 9.46 0.95 6.55
CA LEU A 64 10.57 1.76 7.02
C LEU A 64 10.35 3.24 6.68
N LYS A 65 10.91 4.14 7.49
CA LYS A 65 10.66 5.59 7.37
C LYS A 65 11.08 6.13 6.01
N GLU A 66 12.22 5.68 5.51
CA GLU A 66 12.84 6.01 4.23
C GLU A 66 12.02 5.55 3.00
N ASP A 67 11.11 4.59 3.17
CA ASP A 67 10.29 4.03 2.09
C ASP A 67 8.84 4.54 2.14
N ARG A 68 8.46 5.32 3.16
CA ARG A 68 7.06 5.74 3.39
C ARG A 68 6.48 6.55 2.23
N LEU A 69 7.29 7.36 1.56
CA LEU A 69 6.81 8.22 0.48
C LEU A 69 6.31 7.38 -0.69
N GLU A 70 7.15 6.52 -1.25
CA GLU A 70 6.77 5.66 -2.37
C GLU A 70 5.74 4.60 -1.95
N MET A 71 5.88 4.10 -0.72
CA MET A 71 4.94 3.12 -0.20
C MET A 71 3.55 3.70 0.04
N SER A 72 3.43 4.98 0.43
CA SER A 72 2.12 5.64 0.58
C SER A 72 1.34 5.69 -0.72
N ALA A 73 1.99 6.00 -1.84
CA ALA A 73 1.35 6.02 -3.15
C ALA A 73 0.78 4.64 -3.50
N LEU A 74 1.55 3.56 -3.27
CA LEU A 74 1.06 2.21 -3.52
C LEU A 74 -0.06 1.82 -2.55
N VAL A 75 0.06 2.16 -1.27
CA VAL A 75 -0.96 1.85 -0.25
C VAL A 75 -2.28 2.57 -0.55
N ASP A 76 -2.25 3.79 -1.05
CA ASP A 76 -3.46 4.50 -1.47
C ASP A 76 -4.20 3.76 -2.59
N GLU A 77 -3.46 3.09 -3.49
CA GLU A 77 -4.06 2.21 -4.48
C GLU A 77 -4.65 0.92 -3.89
N MET A 78 -4.13 0.44 -2.75
CA MET A 78 -4.56 -0.79 -2.04
C MET A 78 -5.68 -0.57 -1.01
N LYS A 79 -5.93 0.67 -0.58
CA LYS A 79 -6.93 0.99 0.44
C LYS A 79 -8.35 0.63 -0.01
N GLY A 80 -9.11 0.03 0.90
CA GLY A 80 -10.50 -0.41 0.67
C GLY A 80 -10.67 -1.47 -0.42
N MET A 81 -9.60 -2.16 -0.84
CA MET A 81 -9.68 -3.22 -1.86
C MET A 81 -10.52 -4.42 -1.42
N ASP A 82 -10.66 -4.61 -0.11
CA ASP A 82 -11.49 -5.59 0.58
C ASP A 82 -13.00 -5.36 0.36
N LYS A 83 -13.41 -4.13 0.03
CA LYS A 83 -14.81 -3.71 0.01
C LYS A 83 -15.48 -3.90 -1.33
N ASN A 84 -16.74 -4.34 -1.29
CA ASN A 84 -17.67 -4.30 -2.42
C ASN A 84 -18.82 -3.34 -2.11
N LYS A 85 -18.72 -2.10 -2.62
CA LYS A 85 -19.72 -1.05 -2.40
C LYS A 85 -21.12 -1.42 -2.92
N LYS A 86 -21.22 -2.20 -4.02
CA LYS A 86 -22.51 -2.61 -4.59
C LYS A 86 -23.23 -3.59 -3.68
N LEU A 87 -22.49 -4.52 -3.09
CA LEU A 87 -23.03 -5.54 -2.18
C LEU A 87 -23.04 -5.11 -0.71
N LYS A 88 -22.50 -3.92 -0.39
CA LYS A 88 -22.34 -3.41 1.00
C LYS A 88 -21.61 -4.39 1.91
N ASP A 89 -20.62 -5.08 1.35
CA ASP A 89 -19.79 -6.04 2.06
C ASP A 89 -18.35 -5.52 2.12
N ASP A 90 -17.89 -5.20 3.33
CA ASP A 90 -16.55 -4.66 3.57
C ASP A 90 -15.44 -5.73 3.56
N ASN A 91 -15.79 -7.01 3.47
CA ASN A 91 -14.82 -8.14 3.46
C ASN A 91 -15.02 -9.08 2.26
N PHE A 92 -15.65 -8.58 1.19
CA PHE A 92 -15.98 -9.35 0.01
C PHE A 92 -14.74 -9.85 -0.75
N TYR A 93 -13.76 -8.96 -0.94
CA TYR A 93 -12.51 -9.29 -1.60
C TYR A 93 -11.46 -9.63 -0.54
N ARG A 94 -10.84 -10.80 -0.67
CA ARG A 94 -9.78 -11.23 0.25
C ARG A 94 -8.42 -11.15 -0.42
N ALA A 95 -7.44 -10.66 0.32
CA ALA A 95 -6.06 -10.69 -0.10
C ALA A 95 -5.59 -12.16 -0.17
N ASN A 96 -5.05 -12.55 -1.33
CA ASN A 96 -4.48 -13.85 -1.58
C ASN A 96 -3.00 -13.66 -1.94
N LEU A 97 -2.10 -14.33 -1.23
CA LEU A 97 -0.71 -14.41 -1.61
C LEU A 97 -0.62 -15.35 -2.82
N THR A 98 -0.27 -14.78 -3.97
CA THR A 98 -0.22 -15.51 -5.24
C THR A 98 1.20 -15.95 -5.58
N ASN A 99 2.21 -15.19 -5.17
CA ASN A 99 3.60 -15.53 -5.44
C ASN A 99 4.55 -14.92 -4.41
N ILE A 100 5.68 -15.60 -4.19
CA ILE A 100 6.87 -15.07 -3.54
C ILE A 100 8.07 -15.51 -4.37
N VAL A 101 8.93 -14.56 -4.73
CA VAL A 101 10.17 -14.83 -5.45
C VAL A 101 11.33 -14.26 -4.64
N ASP A 102 12.33 -15.07 -4.35
CA ASP A 102 13.60 -14.59 -3.79
C ASP A 102 14.37 -13.82 -4.88
N LEU A 103 14.79 -12.59 -4.58
CA LEU A 103 15.51 -11.75 -5.51
C LEU A 103 17.02 -11.78 -5.24
N ASN A 104 17.40 -11.52 -3.98
CA ASN A 104 18.77 -11.49 -3.43
C ASN A 104 18.74 -10.84 -2.03
N ASP A 105 19.84 -10.95 -1.26
CA ASP A 105 20.10 -10.15 -0.05
C ASP A 105 18.90 -10.01 0.91
N ASN A 106 18.24 -11.14 1.20
CA ASN A 106 17.03 -11.21 2.02
C ASN A 106 15.87 -10.32 1.53
N THR A 107 15.82 -10.06 0.23
CA THR A 107 14.81 -9.29 -0.46
C THR A 107 13.97 -10.20 -1.34
N PHE A 108 12.65 -10.05 -1.22
CA PHE A 108 11.66 -10.89 -1.85
C PHE A 108 10.68 -10.04 -2.64
N LEU A 109 10.30 -10.52 -3.81
CA LEU A 109 9.13 -10.07 -4.52
C LEU A 109 7.90 -10.76 -3.92
N VAL A 110 6.88 -9.99 -3.55
CA VAL A 110 5.62 -10.50 -2.99
C VAL A 110 4.48 -10.04 -3.88
N GLN A 111 3.69 -10.99 -4.38
CA GLN A 111 2.50 -10.68 -5.17
C GLN A 111 1.23 -11.03 -4.40
N VAL A 112 0.32 -10.07 -4.31
CA VAL A 112 -0.95 -10.18 -3.60
C VAL A 112 -2.09 -9.83 -4.53
N SER A 113 -3.06 -10.72 -4.66
CA SER A 113 -4.27 -10.50 -5.45
C SER A 113 -5.51 -10.45 -4.57
N TYR A 114 -6.38 -9.48 -4.80
CA TYR A 114 -7.66 -9.36 -4.13
C TYR A 114 -8.72 -10.10 -4.93
N LEU A 115 -9.23 -11.20 -4.38
CA LEU A 115 -10.19 -12.09 -5.03
C LEU A 115 -11.48 -12.14 -4.21
N GLY A 116 -12.61 -12.03 -4.89
CA GLY A 116 -13.94 -12.25 -4.33
C GLY A 116 -14.62 -13.43 -5.02
N ILE A 117 -15.79 -13.83 -4.52
CA ILE A 117 -16.62 -14.87 -5.16
C ILE A 117 -17.95 -14.23 -5.52
N SER A 118 -18.29 -14.22 -6.81
CA SER A 118 -19.59 -13.76 -7.31
C SER A 118 -20.17 -14.84 -8.20
N GLU A 119 -21.42 -15.23 -7.96
CA GLU A 119 -22.10 -16.27 -8.76
C GLU A 119 -21.29 -17.59 -8.84
N LYS A 120 -20.61 -17.95 -7.75
CA LYS A 120 -19.69 -19.11 -7.64
C LYS A 120 -18.42 -19.03 -8.49
N LEU A 121 -18.16 -17.91 -9.17
CA LEU A 121 -16.95 -17.66 -9.93
C LEU A 121 -16.00 -16.73 -9.17
N PRO A 122 -14.68 -16.96 -9.24
CA PRO A 122 -13.70 -16.04 -8.67
C PRO A 122 -13.66 -14.74 -9.50
N VAL A 123 -13.73 -13.61 -8.81
CA VAL A 123 -13.63 -12.27 -9.42
C VAL A 123 -12.36 -11.59 -8.92
N LEU A 124 -11.47 -11.23 -9.84
CA LEU A 124 -10.26 -10.47 -9.54
C LEU A 124 -10.58 -8.98 -9.42
N ARG A 125 -10.29 -8.41 -8.24
CA ARG A 125 -10.43 -6.97 -8.00
C ARG A 125 -9.19 -6.20 -8.42
N ALA A 126 -8.03 -6.66 -7.94
CA ALA A 126 -6.74 -6.03 -8.16
C ALA A 126 -5.60 -7.02 -7.87
N SER A 127 -4.44 -6.79 -8.44
CA SER A 127 -3.18 -7.50 -8.13
C SER A 127 -2.07 -6.49 -7.93
N PHE A 128 -1.29 -6.68 -6.87
CA PHE A 128 -0.22 -5.80 -6.45
C PHE A 128 1.07 -6.57 -6.28
N LYS A 129 2.17 -5.88 -6.57
CA LYS A 129 3.54 -6.30 -6.40
C LYS A 129 4.18 -5.41 -5.35
N LEU A 130 4.73 -6.04 -4.32
CA LEU A 130 5.50 -5.41 -3.26
C LEU A 130 6.89 -6.02 -3.22
N LEU A 131 7.84 -5.27 -2.69
CA LEU A 131 9.11 -5.82 -2.26
C LEU A 131 9.07 -5.98 -0.74
N ALA A 132 9.69 -7.04 -0.25
CA ALA A 132 9.84 -7.30 1.17
C ALA A 132 11.32 -7.50 1.47
N LYS A 133 11.85 -6.83 2.48
CA LYS A 133 13.23 -7.01 2.94
C LYS A 133 13.22 -7.49 4.39
N LYS A 134 14.00 -8.54 4.66
CA LYS A 134 14.25 -8.98 6.03
C LYS A 134 15.34 -8.11 6.65
N ALA A 135 15.03 -7.50 7.80
CA ALA A 135 16.03 -6.90 8.67
C ALA A 135 15.83 -7.47 10.07
N ASP A 136 16.89 -8.06 10.62
CA ASP A 136 16.86 -8.84 11.86
C ASP A 136 15.78 -9.94 11.84
N THR A 137 14.77 -9.84 12.70
CA THR A 137 13.68 -10.81 12.86
C THR A 137 12.37 -10.38 12.18
N GLN A 138 12.39 -9.28 11.43
CA GLN A 138 11.19 -8.64 10.89
C GLN A 138 11.30 -8.41 9.38
N PHE A 139 10.17 -8.56 8.68
CA PHE A 139 10.03 -8.14 7.29
C PHE A 139 9.43 -6.74 7.19
N TYR A 140 10.00 -5.93 6.31
CA TYR A 140 9.51 -4.62 5.93
C TYR A 140 9.12 -4.61 4.45
N PHE A 141 8.02 -3.93 4.13
CA PHE A 141 7.48 -3.83 2.78
C PHE A 141 7.69 -2.45 2.19
N PHE A 142 8.01 -2.40 0.91
CA PHE A 142 8.22 -1.18 0.16
C PHE A 142 7.76 -1.33 -1.29
N SER A 143 7.45 -0.19 -1.91
CA SER A 143 7.02 -0.14 -3.31
C SER A 143 8.20 -0.48 -4.24
N PRO A 144 7.95 -1.19 -5.35
CA PRO A 144 8.97 -1.40 -6.38
C PRO A 144 9.31 -0.13 -7.18
N LEU A 145 8.69 1.04 -6.92
CA LEU A 145 8.87 2.27 -7.69
C LEU A 145 10.35 2.62 -7.93
N LYS A 146 11.16 2.72 -6.88
CA LYS A 146 12.59 3.03 -6.99
C LYS A 146 13.36 1.98 -7.79
N GLN A 147 13.01 0.69 -7.62
CA GLN A 147 13.65 -0.39 -8.37
C GLN A 147 13.28 -0.35 -9.86
N ASN A 148 12.00 -0.16 -10.16
CA ASN A 148 11.46 -0.10 -11.52
C ASN A 148 11.96 1.11 -12.30
N THR A 149 12.32 2.19 -11.59
CA THR A 149 12.80 3.44 -12.18
C THR A 149 14.31 3.65 -11.98
N ARG A 150 15.04 2.64 -11.53
CA ARG A 150 16.49 2.76 -11.22
C ARG A 150 17.34 3.20 -12.40
N THR A 151 16.93 2.84 -13.62
CA THR A 151 17.64 3.20 -14.86
C THR A 151 17.20 4.55 -15.42
N TRP A 152 16.21 5.21 -14.80
CA TRP A 152 15.71 6.49 -15.27
C TRP A 152 16.74 7.57 -14.96
N LYS A 153 16.84 8.53 -15.88
CA LYS A 153 17.63 9.74 -15.70
C LYS A 153 16.91 10.66 -14.74
N THR A 154 17.68 11.49 -14.05
CA THR A 154 17.14 12.49 -13.13
C THR A 154 17.58 13.89 -13.51
N LYS A 155 16.70 14.87 -13.30
CA LYS A 155 17.02 16.29 -13.43
C LYS A 155 16.29 17.08 -12.37
N LYS A 156 17.04 17.85 -11.59
CA LYS A 156 16.46 18.73 -10.57
C LYS A 156 16.17 20.11 -11.18
N LEU A 157 14.94 20.58 -11.04
CA LEU A 157 14.55 21.96 -11.35
C LEU A 157 13.89 22.54 -10.10
N SER A 158 14.51 23.56 -9.49
CA SER A 158 14.07 24.10 -8.19
C SER A 158 14.06 23.01 -7.10
N ASN A 159 12.93 22.85 -6.41
CA ASN A 159 12.66 21.88 -5.34
C ASN A 159 12.10 20.54 -5.85
N ILE A 160 12.01 20.34 -7.18
CA ILE A 160 11.46 19.11 -7.77
C ILE A 160 12.56 18.32 -8.48
N THR A 161 12.68 17.04 -8.14
CA THR A 161 13.49 16.06 -8.86
C THR A 161 12.61 15.33 -9.86
N PHE A 162 12.91 15.50 -11.15
CA PHE A 162 12.21 14.81 -12.23
C PHE A 162 12.95 13.53 -12.60
N HIS A 163 12.23 12.40 -12.62
CA HIS A 163 12.70 11.09 -13.06
C HIS A 163 12.08 10.80 -14.43
N PHE A 164 12.88 10.43 -15.43
CA PHE A 164 12.42 10.20 -16.81
C PHE A 164 13.30 9.17 -17.53
N LYS A 165 12.76 8.46 -18.52
CA LYS A 165 13.51 7.40 -19.24
C LYS A 165 14.64 7.97 -20.10
N ASP A 166 14.27 8.76 -21.11
CA ASP A 166 15.20 9.17 -22.17
C ASP A 166 15.37 10.69 -22.26
N ILE A 167 14.28 11.39 -22.58
CA ILE A 167 14.25 12.83 -22.82
C ILE A 167 13.21 13.44 -21.89
N LEU A 168 13.62 14.46 -21.13
CA LEU A 168 12.69 15.27 -20.36
C LEU A 168 12.08 16.33 -21.28
N ASP A 169 10.75 16.36 -21.37
CA ASP A 169 10.04 17.51 -21.94
C ASP A 169 10.16 18.70 -20.97
N GLU A 170 11.20 19.51 -21.18
CA GLU A 170 11.47 20.66 -20.32
C GLU A 170 10.38 21.72 -20.36
N ALA A 171 9.68 21.87 -21.49
CA ALA A 171 8.60 22.85 -21.59
C ALA A 171 7.44 22.46 -20.67
N ASN A 172 7.02 21.20 -20.73
CA ASN A 172 6.00 20.67 -19.83
C ASN A 172 6.45 20.63 -18.37
N ALA A 173 7.71 20.25 -18.09
CA ALA A 173 8.25 20.27 -16.73
C ALA A 173 8.23 21.69 -16.12
N ARG A 174 8.53 22.73 -16.91
CA ARG A 174 8.46 24.13 -16.48
C ARG A 174 7.02 24.60 -16.27
N LEU A 175 6.08 24.18 -17.11
CA LEU A 175 4.65 24.46 -16.92
C LEU A 175 4.10 23.81 -15.65
N PHE A 176 4.49 22.56 -15.39
CA PHE A 176 4.17 21.87 -14.14
C PHE A 176 4.75 22.61 -12.94
N LEU A 177 6.04 22.98 -12.98
CA LEU A 177 6.69 23.75 -11.91
C LEU A 177 5.98 25.08 -11.63
N LYS A 178 5.57 25.81 -12.68
CA LYS A 178 4.79 27.05 -12.53
C LYS A 178 3.47 26.80 -11.81
N THR A 179 2.80 25.71 -12.14
CA THR A 179 1.55 25.28 -11.52
C THR A 179 1.76 24.94 -10.04
N VAL A 180 2.75 24.09 -9.73
CA VAL A 180 3.10 23.72 -8.35
C VAL A 180 3.44 24.96 -7.52
N ASN A 181 4.32 25.83 -8.02
CA ASN A 181 4.68 27.08 -7.33
C ASN A 181 3.46 27.97 -7.05
N SER A 182 2.46 27.98 -7.94
CA SER A 182 1.23 28.73 -7.73
C SER A 182 0.39 28.15 -6.58
N TYR A 183 0.37 26.82 -6.42
CA TYR A 183 -0.30 26.16 -5.30
C TYR A 183 0.47 26.35 -4.01
N ASP A 184 1.80 26.18 -4.02
CA ASP A 184 2.65 26.37 -2.84
C ASP A 184 2.52 27.78 -2.26
N LYS A 185 2.48 28.80 -3.13
CA LYS A 185 2.24 30.18 -2.72
C LYS A 185 0.87 30.36 -2.05
N ARG A 186 -0.17 29.68 -2.53
CA ARG A 186 -1.53 29.76 -1.99
C ARG A 186 -1.69 29.00 -0.68
N LEU A 187 -0.94 27.92 -0.51
CA LEU A 187 -0.98 27.06 0.67
C LEU A 187 0.07 27.43 1.73
N SER A 188 0.88 28.46 1.47
CA SER A 188 2.01 28.85 2.34
C SER A 188 2.97 27.68 2.63
N THR A 189 3.17 26.82 1.63
CA THR A 189 4.05 25.66 1.73
C THR A 189 5.51 26.12 1.89
N PRO A 190 6.30 25.52 2.79
CA PRO A 190 7.73 25.81 2.88
C PRO A 190 8.46 25.50 1.57
N ALA A 191 9.25 26.46 1.07
CA ALA A 191 10.05 26.30 -0.15
C ALA A 191 11.14 25.20 -0.04
N THR A 192 11.35 24.65 1.15
CA THR A 192 12.28 23.56 1.43
C THR A 192 11.70 22.17 1.17
N LEU A 193 10.40 22.06 0.87
CA LEU A 193 9.77 20.78 0.58
C LEU A 193 10.26 20.26 -0.77
N LEU A 194 11.05 19.17 -0.73
CA LEU A 194 11.50 18.45 -1.90
C LEU A 194 10.40 17.53 -2.40
N SER A 195 10.20 17.48 -3.72
CA SER A 195 9.24 16.59 -4.36
C SER A 195 9.90 15.78 -5.46
N ASP A 196 9.46 14.54 -5.61
CA ASP A 196 9.84 13.65 -6.70
C ASP A 196 8.69 13.54 -7.69
N PHE A 197 9.00 13.70 -8.98
CA PHE A 197 8.04 13.57 -10.07
C PHE A 197 8.52 12.54 -11.08
N TYR A 198 7.71 11.54 -11.37
CA TYR A 198 8.02 10.45 -12.29
C TYR A 198 7.29 10.67 -13.63
N PHE A 199 8.03 11.04 -14.66
CA PHE A 199 7.53 11.22 -16.03
C PHE A 199 7.24 9.86 -16.68
N CYS A 200 6.02 9.37 -16.48
CA CYS A 200 5.48 8.21 -17.17
C CYS A 200 4.74 8.66 -18.45
N ASP A 201 4.72 7.80 -19.48
CA ASP A 201 4.11 8.11 -20.78
C ASP A 201 2.58 8.11 -20.70
N ASN A 202 2.02 7.32 -19.78
CA ASN A 202 0.58 7.18 -19.57
C ASN A 202 0.26 6.64 -18.17
N PHE A 203 -1.01 6.70 -17.80
CA PHE A 203 -1.47 6.26 -16.47
C PHE A 203 -1.26 4.76 -16.19
N PRO A 204 -1.47 3.82 -17.13
CA PRO A 204 -1.10 2.41 -16.95
C PRO A 204 0.37 2.22 -16.55
N GLU A 205 1.28 2.99 -17.14
CA GLU A 205 2.68 2.95 -16.73
C GLU A 205 2.87 3.43 -15.30
N VAL A 206 2.23 4.53 -14.88
CA VAL A 206 2.26 5.01 -13.49
C VAL A 206 1.90 3.89 -12.51
N LEU A 207 0.82 3.17 -12.80
CA LEU A 207 0.36 2.04 -12.00
C LEU A 207 1.40 0.92 -11.98
N GLN A 208 1.94 0.56 -13.14
CA GLN A 208 2.90 -0.54 -13.27
C GLN A 208 4.21 -0.24 -12.52
N VAL A 209 4.78 0.96 -12.67
CA VAL A 209 6.01 1.34 -11.97
C VAL A 209 5.81 1.37 -10.46
N LEU A 210 4.62 1.79 -10.00
CA LEU A 210 4.28 1.84 -8.58
C LEU A 210 4.10 0.46 -7.94
N GLY A 211 3.79 -0.58 -8.73
CA GLY A 211 3.55 -1.95 -8.27
C GLY A 211 2.10 -2.43 -8.40
N VAL A 212 1.25 -1.72 -9.13
CA VAL A 212 -0.11 -2.17 -9.45
C VAL A 212 -0.07 -2.96 -10.76
N GLU A 213 -0.27 -4.27 -10.69
CA GLU A 213 -0.25 -5.15 -11.86
C GLU A 213 -1.61 -5.21 -12.56
N TYR A 214 -2.68 -5.10 -11.77
CA TYR A 214 -4.05 -5.10 -12.27
C TYR A 214 -4.98 -4.37 -11.30
N LYS A 215 -5.97 -3.65 -11.81
CA LYS A 215 -7.06 -3.08 -11.00
C LYS A 215 -8.33 -2.92 -11.83
N SER A 216 -9.39 -3.61 -11.42
CA SER A 216 -10.69 -3.58 -12.08
C SER A 216 -11.32 -2.18 -12.03
N GLY A 217 -11.92 -1.76 -13.15
CA GLY A 217 -12.53 -0.43 -13.31
C GLY A 217 -11.60 0.66 -13.84
N LEU A 218 -10.32 0.37 -14.09
CA LEU A 218 -9.39 1.29 -14.76
C LEU A 218 -9.22 0.99 -16.25
N GLN A 219 -9.43 -0.26 -16.70
CA GLN A 219 -9.30 -0.68 -18.11
C GLN A 219 -10.52 -0.32 -19.00
N GLY A 220 -11.25 0.74 -18.67
CA GLY A 220 -12.52 1.08 -19.33
C GLY A 220 -12.88 2.55 -19.33
N ARG A 221 -11.88 3.44 -19.32
CA ARG A 221 -12.06 4.87 -19.58
C ARG A 221 -11.07 5.34 -20.62
#